data_AF-A0A4U9HAL0-F1
#
_entry.id   AF-A0A4U9HAL0-F1
#
_cell.length_a   1.000
_cell.length_b   1.000
_cell.length_c   1.000
_cell.angle_alpha   90.00
_cell.angle_beta   90.00
_cell.angle_gamma   90.00
#
_symmetry.space_group_name_H-M   'P 1'
#
loop_
_entity.id
_entity.type
_entity.pdbx_description
1 polymer ?
#
loop_
_entity_poly.entity_id
_entity_poly.type
_entity_poly.pdbx_seq_one_letter_code
_entity_poly.pdbx_strand_id
1 'polypeptide(L)'
;MCASCKRRVLAEKAHVGLAFDGDGDRVMMVDHLGNKVDGDQILYIIAREGLRQGQLRGGAVGTLMSNMGLELALKQLGIPFARAKVGDRYVLEKTAGAGLAHRR
;
A
#
# COMPACT_ATOMS: atom_id res chain seq x y z
N MET A 1 4.24 16.83 -5.03
CA MET A 1 3.57 15.71 -5.74
C MET A 1 2.05 15.79 -5.72
N CYS A 2 1.39 15.55 -4.59
CA CYS A 2 -0.07 15.29 -4.58
C CYS A 2 -0.96 16.46 -5.04
N ALA A 3 -0.58 17.72 -4.76
CA ALA A 3 -1.43 18.88 -5.07
C ALA A 3 -1.66 19.10 -6.58
N SER A 4 -0.65 18.84 -7.42
CA SER A 4 -0.80 18.95 -8.88
C SER A 4 -1.63 17.81 -9.45
N CYS A 5 -1.37 16.58 -8.99
CA CYS A 5 -2.13 15.39 -9.38
C CYS A 5 -3.62 15.55 -9.04
N LYS A 6 -3.94 15.97 -7.81
CA LYS A 6 -5.33 16.24 -7.38
C LYS A 6 -6.04 17.24 -8.29
N ARG A 7 -5.40 18.36 -8.63
CA ARG A 7 -6.00 19.36 -9.52
C ARG A 7 -6.33 18.77 -10.88
N ARG A 8 -5.42 17.98 -11.46
CA ARG A 8 -5.64 17.32 -12.74
C ARG A 8 -6.76 16.30 -12.69
N VAL A 9 -6.82 15.47 -11.65
CA VAL A 9 -7.91 14.49 -11.47
C VAL A 9 -9.28 15.17 -11.47
N LEU A 10 -9.42 16.27 -10.71
CA LEU A 10 -10.68 17.01 -10.65
C LEU A 10 -11.01 17.75 -11.96
N ALA A 11 -10.00 18.35 -12.60
CA ALA A 11 -10.19 19.08 -13.86
C ALA A 11 -10.54 18.15 -15.04
N GLU A 12 -9.85 17.02 -15.13
CA GLU A 12 -10.04 16.02 -16.19
C GLU A 12 -11.20 15.05 -15.88
N LYS A 13 -11.81 15.15 -14.69
CA LYS A 13 -12.79 14.17 -14.16
C LYS A 13 -12.27 12.73 -14.25
N ALA A 14 -10.99 12.55 -13.95
CA ALA A 14 -10.33 11.26 -14.03
C ALA A 14 -10.83 10.33 -12.92
N HIS A 15 -10.83 9.03 -13.18
CA HIS A 15 -11.23 8.02 -12.18
C HIS A 15 -10.16 7.81 -11.10
N VAL A 16 -8.88 8.01 -11.46
CA VAL A 16 -7.73 7.81 -10.58
C VAL A 16 -6.57 8.69 -11.02
N GLY A 17 -5.80 9.18 -10.06
CA GLY A 17 -4.51 9.84 -10.27
C GLY A 17 -3.37 9.07 -9.61
N LEU A 18 -2.26 8.92 -10.31
CA LEU A 18 -1.01 8.34 -9.80
C LEU A 18 0.06 9.42 -9.78
N ALA A 19 0.69 9.62 -8.63
CA ALA A 19 1.81 10.53 -8.48
C ALA A 19 3.04 9.74 -8.05
N PHE A 20 4.08 9.77 -8.89
CA PHE A 20 5.40 9.21 -8.62
C PHE A 20 6.38 10.31 -8.20
N ASP A 21 7.38 9.94 -7.39
CA ASP A 21 8.49 10.83 -7.06
C ASP A 21 9.57 10.82 -8.14
N GLY A 22 10.73 11.41 -7.86
CA GLY A 22 11.73 11.74 -8.88
C GLY A 22 12.37 10.50 -9.53
N ASP A 23 12.61 9.47 -8.75
CA ASP A 23 13.15 8.17 -9.14
C ASP A 23 12.07 7.09 -9.30
N GLY A 24 10.84 7.35 -8.84
CA GLY A 24 9.67 6.54 -9.13
C GLY A 24 9.55 5.28 -8.27
N ASP A 25 10.27 5.22 -7.15
CA ASP A 25 10.14 4.13 -6.18
C ASP A 25 8.96 4.34 -5.23
N ARG A 26 8.41 5.56 -5.14
CA ARG A 26 7.22 5.88 -4.34
C ARG A 26 6.05 6.30 -5.21
N VAL A 27 4.88 5.85 -4.79
CA VAL A 27 3.61 6.22 -5.40
C VAL A 27 2.64 6.75 -4.34
N MET A 28 1.93 7.82 -4.70
CA MET A 28 0.75 8.30 -3.99
C MET A 28 -0.42 8.35 -4.96
N MET A 29 -1.59 7.90 -4.51
CA MET A 29 -2.78 7.86 -5.34
C MET A 29 -3.77 8.96 -4.96
N VAL A 30 -4.63 9.32 -5.92
CA VAL A 30 -5.74 10.24 -5.72
C VAL A 30 -6.99 9.63 -6.33
N ASP A 31 -8.10 9.57 -5.58
CA ASP A 31 -9.38 9.09 -6.10
C ASP A 31 -10.10 10.14 -6.95
N HIS A 32 -11.18 9.74 -7.63
CA HIS A 32 -12.02 10.62 -8.45
C HIS A 32 -12.64 11.81 -7.69
N LEU A 33 -12.72 11.75 -6.35
CA LEU A 33 -13.20 12.86 -5.50
C LEU A 33 -12.06 13.80 -5.09
N GLY A 34 -10.82 13.49 -5.46
CA GLY A 34 -9.65 14.27 -5.08
C GLY A 34 -9.15 13.98 -3.67
N ASN A 35 -9.54 12.85 -3.06
CA ASN A 35 -9.00 12.39 -1.79
C ASN A 35 -7.66 11.69 -2.03
N LYS A 36 -6.76 11.86 -1.08
CA LYS A 36 -5.48 11.15 -1.11
C LYS A 36 -5.71 9.70 -0.70
N VAL A 37 -5.09 8.81 -1.45
CA VAL A 37 -4.99 7.39 -1.10
C VAL A 37 -3.52 7.11 -0.78
N ASP A 38 -3.25 6.88 0.50
CA ASP A 38 -1.91 6.72 1.05
C ASP A 38 -1.35 5.30 0.93
N GLY A 39 -0.10 5.10 1.36
CA GLY A 39 0.58 3.80 1.26
C GLY A 39 -0.11 2.67 2.03
N ASP A 40 -0.74 2.97 3.17
CA ASP A 40 -1.45 1.95 3.96
C ASP A 40 -2.73 1.51 3.25
N GLN A 41 -3.48 2.47 2.69
CA GLN A 41 -4.68 2.17 1.89
C GLN A 41 -4.32 1.40 0.61
N ILE A 42 -3.23 1.76 -0.06
CA ILE A 42 -2.73 1.04 -1.24
C ILE A 42 -2.33 -0.40 -0.85
N LEU A 43 -1.58 -0.57 0.25
CA LEU A 43 -1.17 -1.88 0.75
C LEU A 43 -2.38 -2.76 1.08
N TYR A 44 -3.41 -2.20 1.71
CA TYR A 44 -4.66 -2.91 1.99
C TYR A 44 -5.36 -3.38 0.70
N ILE A 45 -5.46 -2.50 -0.31
CA ILE A 45 -6.09 -2.84 -1.60
C ILE A 45 -5.35 -4.00 -2.26
N ILE A 46 -4.01 -3.94 -2.31
CA ILE A 46 -3.18 -4.99 -2.91
C ILE A 46 -3.31 -6.31 -2.14
N ALA A 47 -3.24 -6.27 -0.80
CA ALA A 47 -3.34 -7.47 0.03
C ALA A 47 -4.71 -8.13 -0.10
N ARG A 48 -5.80 -7.34 -0.04
CA ARG A 48 -7.17 -7.82 -0.20
C ARG A 48 -7.40 -8.44 -1.58
N GLU A 49 -6.93 -7.78 -2.63
CA GLU A 49 -7.10 -8.28 -4.00
C GLU A 49 -6.27 -9.54 -4.24
N GLY A 50 -5.02 -9.59 -3.75
CA GLY A 50 -4.20 -10.78 -3.78
C GLY A 50 -4.84 -11.96 -3.06
N LEU A 51 -5.49 -11.73 -1.91
CA LEU A 51 -6.25 -12.76 -1.19
C LEU A 51 -7.44 -13.24 -2.02
N ARG A 52 -8.21 -12.31 -2.60
CA ARG A 52 -9.38 -12.61 -3.46
C ARG A 52 -9.00 -13.45 -4.68
N GLN A 53 -7.82 -13.21 -5.26
CA GLN A 53 -7.30 -13.96 -6.40
C GLN A 53 -6.56 -15.25 -6.02
N GLY A 54 -6.42 -15.56 -4.73
CA GLY A 54 -5.63 -16.71 -4.25
C GLY A 54 -4.12 -16.58 -4.51
N GLN A 55 -3.64 -15.37 -4.77
CA GLN A 55 -2.23 -15.07 -5.10
C GLN A 55 -1.44 -14.58 -3.88
N LEU A 56 -2.11 -14.16 -2.81
CA LEU A 56 -1.45 -13.71 -1.59
C LEU A 56 -0.77 -14.89 -0.89
N ARG A 57 0.56 -14.96 -1.05
CA ARG A 57 1.41 -15.92 -0.35
C ARG A 57 1.91 -15.26 0.94
N GLY A 58 1.38 -15.71 2.07
CA GLY A 58 1.75 -15.15 3.37
C GLY A 58 0.84 -14.00 3.79
N GLY A 59 1.33 -12.76 3.72
CA GLY A 59 0.70 -11.61 4.38
C GLY A 59 1.38 -10.29 4.03
N ALA A 60 1.08 -9.24 4.79
CA ALA A 60 1.55 -7.88 4.51
C ALA A 60 2.57 -7.39 5.55
N VAL A 61 3.51 -6.56 5.11
CA VAL A 61 4.51 -5.92 5.98
C VAL A 61 4.34 -4.41 5.87
N GLY A 62 4.16 -3.74 7.00
CA GLY A 62 4.19 -2.28 7.11
C GLY A 62 5.26 -1.84 8.09
N THR A 63 5.29 -0.54 8.40
CA THR A 63 6.24 0.00 9.37
C THR A 63 5.56 0.26 10.72
N LEU A 64 6.35 0.66 11.72
CA LEU A 64 5.83 1.22 12.96
C LEU A 64 4.95 2.47 12.75
N MET A 65 5.07 3.15 11.60
CA MET A 65 4.26 4.32 11.25
C MET A 65 2.92 3.95 10.59
N SER A 66 2.74 2.69 10.18
CA SER A 66 1.48 2.26 9.54
C SER A 66 0.31 2.39 10.51
N ASN A 67 -0.82 2.87 10.01
CA ASN A 67 -2.02 3.12 10.78
C ASN A 67 -2.53 1.84 11.47
N MET A 68 -3.10 1.98 12.68
CA MET A 68 -3.73 0.84 13.38
C MET A 68 -4.95 0.29 12.62
N GLY A 69 -5.67 1.14 11.89
CA GLY A 69 -6.80 0.75 11.05
C GLY A 69 -6.41 -0.24 9.95
N LEU A 70 -5.21 -0.13 9.38
CA LEU A 70 -4.69 -1.10 8.42
C LEU A 70 -4.57 -2.49 9.06
N GLU A 71 -3.96 -2.57 10.24
CA GLU A 71 -3.75 -3.83 10.95
C GLU A 71 -5.09 -4.49 11.31
N LEU A 72 -6.06 -3.71 11.79
CA LEU A 72 -7.41 -4.20 12.08
C LEU A 72 -8.12 -4.70 10.81
N ALA A 73 -8.03 -3.96 9.71
CA ALA A 73 -8.65 -4.33 8.44
C ALA A 73 -8.03 -5.61 7.84
N LEU A 74 -6.71 -5.78 7.92
CA LEU A 74 -6.03 -7.00 7.50
C LEU A 74 -6.38 -8.19 8.39
N LYS A 75 -6.47 -7.97 9.71
CA LYS A 75 -6.86 -9.01 10.67
C LYS A 75 -8.28 -9.54 10.41
N GLN A 76 -9.22 -8.67 10.05
CA GLN A 76 -10.58 -9.07 9.67
C GLN A 76 -10.61 -9.96 8.41
N LEU A 77 -9.63 -9.81 7.52
CA LEU A 77 -9.46 -10.65 6.33
C LEU A 77 -8.62 -11.91 6.59
N GLY A 78 -8.15 -12.12 7.83
CA GLY A 78 -7.24 -13.23 8.15
C GLY A 78 -5.85 -13.07 7.56
N ILE A 79 -5.46 -11.87 7.13
CA ILE A 79 -4.15 -11.59 6.54
C ILE A 79 -3.15 -11.29 7.66
N PRO A 80 -2.07 -12.07 7.82
CA PRO A 80 -1.00 -11.76 8.76
C PRO A 80 -0.37 -10.41 8.43
N PHE A 81 -0.21 -9.55 9.46
CA PHE A 81 0.46 -8.27 9.32
C PHE A 81 1.68 -8.20 10.23
N ALA A 82 2.83 -7.81 9.68
CA ALA A 82 4.05 -7.61 10.44
C ALA A 82 4.50 -6.15 10.38
N ARG A 83 4.94 -5.62 11.53
CA ARG A 83 5.52 -4.28 11.64
C ARG A 83 7.04 -4.36 11.63
N ALA A 84 7.66 -3.63 10.72
CA ALA A 84 9.10 -3.42 10.65
C ALA A 84 9.49 -2.04 11.22
N LYS A 85 10.78 -1.87 11.56
CA LYS A 85 11.33 -0.53 11.84
C LYS A 85 11.18 0.36 10.60
N VAL A 86 11.21 1.68 10.81
CA VAL A 86 11.08 2.64 9.71
C VAL A 86 12.29 2.54 8.77
N GLY A 87 12.02 2.36 7.47
CA GLY A 87 13.02 2.26 6.41
C GLY A 87 12.85 1.00 5.56
N ASP A 88 13.03 1.15 4.24
CA ASP A 88 12.70 0.11 3.24
C ASP A 88 13.52 -1.16 3.43
N ARG A 89 14.77 -1.02 3.88
CA ARG A 89 15.64 -2.15 4.25
C ARG A 89 14.99 -3.06 5.29
N TYR A 90 14.42 -2.51 6.35
CA TYR A 90 13.79 -3.30 7.41
C TYR A 90 12.50 -3.97 6.94
N VAL A 91 11.75 -3.31 6.04
CA VAL A 91 10.55 -3.88 5.41
C VAL A 91 10.93 -5.08 4.54
N LEU A 92 11.98 -4.95 3.73
CA LEU A 92 12.48 -6.03 2.87
C LEU A 92 13.01 -7.22 3.70
N GLU A 93 13.85 -6.94 4.71
CA GLU A 93 14.38 -7.97 5.63
C GLU A 93 13.23 -8.73 6.33
N LYS A 94 12.21 -8.02 6.80
CA LYS A 94 11.04 -8.62 7.46
C LYS A 94 10.20 -9.45 6.49
N THR A 95 10.03 -9.00 5.26
CA THR A 95 9.28 -9.72 4.22
C THR A 95 9.96 -11.04 3.86
N ALA A 96 11.30 -11.02 3.72
CA ALA A 96 12.09 -12.22 3.47
C ALA A 96 12.09 -13.19 4.66
N GLY A 97 12.32 -12.68 5.88
CA GLY A 97 12.41 -13.49 7.10
C GLY A 97 11.08 -14.09 7.57
N ALA A 98 9.96 -13.44 7.29
CA ALA A 98 8.63 -13.93 7.67
C ALA A 98 8.03 -14.95 6.69
N GLY A 99 8.75 -15.33 5.63
CA GLY A 99 8.23 -16.21 4.58
C GLY A 99 7.09 -15.59 3.76
N LEU A 100 6.91 -14.27 3.85
CA LEU A 100 5.91 -13.48 3.13
C LEU A 100 6.40 -13.03 1.75
N ALA A 101 7.65 -13.33 1.41
CA ALA A 101 8.20 -13.08 0.08
C ALA A 101 7.55 -14.02 -0.94
N HIS A 102 7.16 -13.45 -2.09
CA HIS A 102 6.72 -14.21 -3.26
C HIS A 102 7.89 -15.07 -3.77
N ARG A 103 8.04 -16.28 -3.24
CA ARG A 103 8.92 -17.29 -3.83
C ARG A 103 8.32 -17.63 -5.19
N ARG A 104 9.06 -17.33 -6.26
CA ARG A 104 8.75 -17.80 -7.61
C ARG A 104 8.77 -19.32 -7.65
#